data_AF-A0AA42SZ65-F1
#
_entry.id   AF-A0AA42SZ65-F1
#
_cell.length_a   1.000
_cell.length_b   1.000
_cell.length_c   1.000
_cell.angle_alpha   90.00
_cell.angle_beta   90.00
_cell.angle_gamma   90.00
#
_symmetry.space_group_name_H-M   'P 1'
#
loop_
_entity.id
_entity.type
_entity.pdbx_description
1 polymer ?
#
loop_
_entity_poly.entity_id
_entity_poly.type
_entity_poly.pdbx_seq_one_letter_code
_entity_poly.pdbx_strand_id
1 'polypeptide(L)'
;MRLKSTRQVLFASAALLTLSAPAFALDGGDVLKKINAAYATQGGEIAAGSVAVNGSTVTLSDVTFNAAADPAKKIPVGNVTLEGVEENNGGYKIKNARFDNIDYKQENVEIKASDIYMSGLVIPADATTGTIDALMFYDEAHSGPVSVSVDGKPAFSLEESTATMSVSDDKSSIGFELDASGFKADLSEVTDPATKDAIEKLELKALSGDMTMSGSWEVASGTIDVEEYAIDLDNVGRLNMSFGFSGYTLDFIKSMQETVKAQAANPNKEQADQAASLAMLGLMQQLSFVNAEISFEDASITKRAIDYAASQQGMTGDQLAQTIKGMAPIMMASLNVPELQNMVSTAVNAYIDNPKNFSITAEPEKPVPFPMIMGAAMGAPNTLPKMLGVTVTANE
;
A
#
# COMPACT_ATOMS: atom_id res chain seq x y z
N MET A 1 -46.31 58.69 -62.79
CA MET A 1 -46.52 59.87 -61.91
C MET A 1 -47.76 59.64 -61.05
N ARG A 2 -47.59 59.26 -59.77
CA ARG A 2 -48.46 59.55 -58.61
C ARG A 2 -47.84 58.91 -57.36
N LEU A 3 -47.60 59.75 -56.36
CA LEU A 3 -47.08 59.42 -55.03
C LEU A 3 -48.09 58.59 -54.21
N LYS A 4 -47.61 57.78 -53.25
CA LYS A 4 -47.63 58.13 -51.80
C LYS A 4 -47.12 56.97 -50.93
N SER A 5 -46.58 57.38 -49.79
CA SER A 5 -45.83 56.64 -48.79
C SER A 5 -46.69 55.86 -47.78
N THR A 6 -46.01 55.00 -47.01
CA THR A 6 -46.05 54.90 -45.53
C THR A 6 -46.39 53.51 -44.97
N ARG A 7 -45.42 52.98 -44.19
CA ARG A 7 -45.48 52.03 -43.05
C ARG A 7 -46.00 50.60 -43.28
N GLN A 8 -45.13 49.64 -43.02
CA GLN A 8 -45.36 48.59 -42.01
C GLN A 8 -44.01 47.99 -41.57
N VAL A 9 -43.60 48.35 -40.36
CA VAL A 9 -42.71 47.54 -39.51
C VAL A 9 -43.58 46.39 -39.00
N LEU A 10 -43.13 45.14 -39.11
CA LEU A 10 -43.25 44.07 -38.11
C LEU A 10 -43.00 42.65 -38.67
N PHE A 11 -42.37 41.83 -37.81
CA PHE A 11 -42.31 40.36 -37.75
C PHE A 11 -41.43 39.58 -38.73
N ALA A 12 -40.30 39.08 -38.22
CA ALA A 12 -40.11 37.64 -37.98
C ALA A 12 -38.79 37.38 -37.23
N SER A 13 -38.80 37.63 -35.92
CA SER A 13 -37.87 37.02 -34.98
C SER A 13 -38.29 35.56 -34.83
N ALA A 14 -37.67 34.65 -35.57
CA ALA A 14 -37.82 33.22 -35.33
C ALA A 14 -36.93 32.85 -34.12
N ALA A 15 -37.58 32.52 -33.01
CA ALA A 15 -36.97 32.12 -31.77
C ALA A 15 -36.12 30.84 -31.94
N LEU A 16 -34.82 30.95 -31.71
CA LEU A 16 -33.97 29.82 -31.31
C LEU A 16 -34.29 29.52 -29.83
N LEU A 17 -35.32 28.69 -29.59
CA LEU A 17 -35.47 28.01 -28.31
C LEU A 17 -34.55 26.78 -28.34
N THR A 18 -33.27 26.99 -28.06
CA THR A 18 -32.40 25.89 -27.65
C THR A 18 -32.96 25.32 -26.35
N LEU A 19 -33.37 24.06 -26.38
CA LEU A 19 -33.68 23.28 -25.18
C LEU A 19 -32.38 23.14 -24.37
N SER A 20 -32.10 24.12 -23.51
CA SER A 20 -31.17 23.92 -22.39
C SER A 20 -31.86 22.94 -21.45
N ALA A 21 -31.55 21.65 -21.60
CA ALA A 21 -31.81 20.70 -20.52
C ALA A 21 -31.21 21.31 -19.23
N PRO A 22 -31.91 21.23 -18.09
CA PRO A 22 -31.35 21.72 -16.84
C PRO A 22 -30.05 20.95 -16.60
N ALA A 23 -28.92 21.62 -16.78
CA ALA A 23 -27.68 21.19 -16.17
C ALA A 23 -27.95 21.31 -14.67
N PHE A 24 -28.31 20.20 -14.03
CA PHE A 24 -28.38 20.15 -12.58
C PHE A 24 -27.05 20.70 -12.06
N ALA A 25 -27.12 21.79 -11.30
CA ALA A 25 -25.93 22.39 -10.73
C ALA A 25 -25.30 21.32 -9.84
N LEU A 26 -24.07 20.94 -10.16
CA LEU A 26 -23.31 19.99 -9.38
C LEU A 26 -23.20 20.49 -7.94
N ASP A 27 -23.56 19.66 -6.97
CA ASP A 27 -23.43 19.98 -5.54
C ASP A 27 -22.06 19.55 -5.03
N GLY A 28 -21.11 20.48 -5.02
CA GLY A 28 -19.76 20.22 -4.52
C GLY A 28 -19.72 19.84 -3.03
N GLY A 29 -20.68 20.29 -2.23
CA GLY A 29 -20.78 19.92 -0.83
C GLY A 29 -21.17 18.44 -0.67
N ASP A 30 -22.09 17.96 -1.51
CA ASP A 30 -22.46 16.54 -1.55
C ASP A 30 -21.31 15.66 -2.07
N VAL A 31 -20.53 16.13 -3.06
CA VAL A 31 -19.31 15.45 -3.53
C VAL A 31 -18.34 15.22 -2.37
N LEU A 32 -17.96 16.28 -1.65
CA LEU A 32 -17.05 16.18 -0.50
C LEU A 32 -17.63 15.28 0.59
N LYS A 33 -18.93 15.38 0.87
CA LYS A 33 -19.61 14.54 1.86
C LYS A 33 -19.51 13.05 1.50
N LYS A 34 -19.71 12.66 0.23
CA LYS A 34 -19.61 11.26 -0.20
C LYS A 34 -18.17 10.75 -0.23
N ILE A 35 -17.21 11.59 -0.62
CA ILE A 35 -15.79 11.27 -0.48
C ILE A 35 -15.48 10.95 0.98
N ASN A 36 -15.90 11.80 1.92
CA ASN A 36 -15.72 11.56 3.35
C ASN A 36 -16.46 10.32 3.85
N ALA A 37 -17.68 10.06 3.37
CA ALA A 37 -18.42 8.86 3.77
C ALA A 37 -17.68 7.57 3.38
N ALA A 38 -17.13 7.52 2.16
CA ALA A 38 -16.33 6.41 1.69
C ALA A 38 -14.96 6.34 2.40
N TYR A 39 -14.30 7.46 2.62
CA TYR A 39 -12.97 7.51 3.21
C TYR A 39 -12.95 7.34 4.74
N ALA A 40 -14.01 7.72 5.45
CA ALA A 40 -14.17 7.47 6.88
C ALA A 40 -14.19 5.97 7.23
N THR A 41 -14.57 5.11 6.27
CA THR A 41 -14.44 3.65 6.44
C THR A 41 -12.98 3.19 6.52
N GLN A 42 -12.05 3.99 6.00
CA GLN A 42 -10.61 3.76 6.00
C GLN A 42 -9.88 4.50 7.14
N GLY A 43 -10.61 5.17 8.05
CA GLY A 43 -10.04 5.75 9.27
C GLY A 43 -9.47 7.17 9.11
N GLY A 44 -9.95 7.95 8.14
CA GLY A 44 -9.58 9.36 7.97
C GLY A 44 -10.77 10.26 7.62
N GLU A 45 -10.58 11.56 7.78
CA GLU A 45 -11.55 12.59 7.36
C GLU A 45 -10.83 13.71 6.61
N ILE A 46 -11.43 14.16 5.50
CA ILE A 46 -10.97 15.28 4.70
C ILE A 46 -11.85 16.49 5.02
N ALA A 47 -11.25 17.54 5.55
CA ALA A 47 -11.94 18.83 5.71
C ALA A 47 -11.45 19.81 4.64
N ALA A 48 -12.34 20.67 4.16
CA ALA A 48 -12.02 21.77 3.24
C ALA A 48 -12.53 23.09 3.84
N GLY A 49 -11.74 24.16 3.73
CA GLY A 49 -12.13 25.50 4.15
C GLY A 49 -13.24 26.09 3.27
N SER A 50 -13.23 25.80 1.98
CA SER A 50 -14.33 26.14 1.08
C SER A 50 -14.47 25.15 -0.06
N VAL A 51 -15.67 25.11 -0.66
CA VAL A 51 -15.99 24.29 -1.82
C VAL A 51 -16.60 25.19 -2.88
N ALA A 52 -15.97 25.26 -4.04
CA ALA A 52 -16.43 26.05 -5.18
C ALA A 52 -16.75 25.13 -6.36
N VAL A 53 -17.83 25.42 -7.08
CA VAL A 53 -18.26 24.66 -8.26
C VAL A 53 -18.26 25.56 -9.48
N ASN A 54 -17.60 25.13 -10.54
CA ASN A 54 -17.59 25.79 -11.85
C ASN A 54 -17.80 24.75 -12.96
N GLY A 55 -19.03 24.68 -13.49
CA GLY A 55 -19.40 23.64 -14.45
C GLY A 55 -19.26 22.25 -13.83
N SER A 56 -18.44 21.40 -14.45
CA SER A 56 -18.10 20.05 -13.99
C SER A 56 -16.84 20.01 -13.12
N THR A 57 -16.34 21.16 -12.65
CA THR A 57 -15.14 21.23 -11.81
C THR A 57 -15.51 21.65 -10.40
N VAL A 58 -15.01 20.91 -9.41
CA VAL A 58 -15.14 21.22 -7.98
C VAL A 58 -13.76 21.53 -7.42
N THR A 59 -13.59 22.70 -6.82
CA THR A 59 -12.36 23.09 -6.14
C THR A 59 -12.60 23.07 -4.63
N LEU A 60 -11.81 22.26 -3.93
CA LEU A 60 -11.73 22.21 -2.48
C LEU A 60 -10.52 23.05 -2.06
N SER A 61 -10.75 24.11 -1.30
CA SER A 61 -9.65 24.97 -0.82
C SER A 61 -9.30 24.70 0.63
N ASP A 62 -8.03 24.88 0.97
CA ASP A 62 -7.49 24.67 2.32
C ASP A 62 -7.82 23.27 2.87
N VAL A 63 -7.58 22.25 2.05
CA VAL A 63 -7.84 20.86 2.41
C VAL A 63 -6.88 20.43 3.52
N THR A 64 -7.43 19.79 4.54
CA THR A 64 -6.69 19.16 5.63
C THR A 64 -7.13 17.72 5.80
N PHE A 65 -6.16 16.83 5.93
CA PHE A 65 -6.39 15.44 6.31
C PHE A 65 -6.30 15.28 7.84
N ASN A 66 -7.28 14.59 8.42
CA ASN A 66 -7.32 14.25 9.84
C ASN A 66 -7.27 12.72 9.99
N ALA A 67 -6.34 12.21 10.78
CA ALA A 67 -6.32 10.79 11.14
C ALA A 67 -7.38 10.52 12.22
N ALA A 68 -8.22 9.50 12.06
CA ALA A 68 -9.25 9.17 13.05
C ALA A 68 -8.66 8.81 14.43
N ALA A 69 -7.44 8.27 14.47
CA ALA A 69 -6.73 7.92 15.70
C ALA A 69 -6.18 9.13 16.46
N ASP A 70 -5.93 10.26 15.79
CA ASP A 70 -5.45 11.50 16.40
C ASP A 70 -6.05 12.72 15.67
N PRO A 71 -7.33 13.07 15.95
CA PRO A 71 -8.02 14.17 15.27
C PRO A 71 -7.38 15.55 15.50
N ALA A 72 -6.46 15.66 16.47
CA ALA A 72 -5.73 16.89 16.74
C ALA A 72 -4.59 17.12 15.74
N LYS A 73 -4.08 16.06 15.10
CA LYS A 73 -3.08 16.17 14.03
C LYS A 73 -3.78 16.40 12.69
N LYS A 74 -3.73 17.66 12.25
CA LYS A 74 -4.20 18.08 10.94
C LYS A 74 -3.01 18.19 9.99
N ILE A 75 -3.02 17.41 8.92
CA ILE A 75 -2.00 17.47 7.88
C ILE A 75 -2.54 18.39 6.77
N PRO A 76 -1.92 19.56 6.52
CA PRO A 76 -2.35 20.42 5.42
C PRO A 76 -2.02 19.77 4.09
N VAL A 77 -3.02 19.67 3.21
CA VAL A 77 -2.92 19.11 1.86
C VAL A 77 -2.87 20.22 0.80
N GLY A 78 -3.43 21.39 1.09
CA GLY A 78 -3.52 22.51 0.13
C GLY A 78 -4.83 22.50 -0.63
N ASN A 79 -4.87 23.01 -1.86
CA ASN A 79 -6.07 22.93 -2.68
C ASN A 79 -6.14 21.60 -3.44
N VAL A 80 -7.37 21.14 -3.68
CA VAL A 80 -7.66 19.97 -4.52
C VAL A 80 -8.67 20.37 -5.59
N THR A 81 -8.34 20.13 -6.85
CA THR A 81 -9.21 20.40 -7.99
C THR A 81 -9.71 19.09 -8.57
N LEU A 82 -11.02 18.88 -8.52
CA LEU A 82 -11.73 17.74 -9.07
C LEU A 82 -12.32 18.14 -10.43
N GLU A 83 -11.80 17.60 -11.52
CA GLU A 83 -12.21 17.89 -12.89
C GLU A 83 -13.07 16.77 -13.47
N GLY A 84 -14.06 17.15 -14.28
CA GLY A 84 -14.94 16.19 -14.94
C GLY A 84 -15.77 15.40 -13.95
N VAL A 85 -16.32 16.08 -12.94
CA VAL A 85 -17.20 15.50 -11.95
C VAL A 85 -18.58 15.29 -12.55
N GLU A 86 -19.04 14.04 -12.56
CA GLU A 86 -20.32 13.62 -13.10
C GLU A 86 -21.06 12.78 -12.05
N GLU A 87 -22.35 13.05 -11.86
CA GLU A 87 -23.19 12.21 -11.01
C GLU A 87 -23.39 10.83 -11.65
N ASN A 88 -23.27 9.77 -10.86
CA ASN A 88 -23.38 8.40 -11.32
C ASN A 88 -24.20 7.57 -10.33
N ASN A 89 -25.49 7.35 -10.64
CA ASN A 89 -26.42 6.55 -9.82
C ASN A 89 -26.44 6.97 -8.33
N GLY A 90 -26.44 8.27 -8.07
CA GLY A 90 -26.38 8.81 -6.71
C GLY A 90 -24.99 8.82 -6.09
N GLY A 91 -23.95 8.34 -6.78
CA GLY A 91 -22.53 8.56 -6.47
C GLY A 91 -21.90 9.55 -7.46
N TYR A 92 -20.58 9.51 -7.62
CA TYR A 92 -19.86 10.38 -8.55
C TYR A 92 -18.76 9.63 -9.32
N LYS A 93 -18.52 10.05 -10.57
CA LYS A 93 -17.28 9.80 -11.29
C LYS A 93 -16.50 11.09 -11.39
N ILE A 94 -15.19 11.03 -11.19
CA ILE A 94 -14.30 12.19 -11.28
C ILE A 94 -13.17 11.80 -12.23
N LYS A 95 -13.02 12.54 -13.33
CA LYS A 95 -12.00 12.23 -14.33
C LYS A 95 -10.60 12.40 -13.76
N ASN A 96 -10.33 13.54 -13.13
CA ASN A 96 -9.04 13.84 -12.50
C ASN A 96 -9.25 14.58 -11.18
N ALA A 97 -8.50 14.19 -10.15
CA ALA A 97 -8.28 14.98 -8.95
C ALA A 97 -6.83 15.43 -8.94
N ARG A 98 -6.57 16.74 -8.94
CA ARG A 98 -5.21 17.31 -8.86
C ARG A 98 -5.02 17.99 -7.52
N PHE A 99 -3.86 17.77 -6.92
CA PHE A 99 -3.48 18.34 -5.64
C PHE A 99 -2.42 19.40 -5.85
N ASP A 100 -2.41 20.42 -4.99
CA ASP A 100 -1.31 21.38 -4.96
C ASP A 100 0.01 20.68 -4.61
N ASN A 101 1.12 21.26 -5.07
CA ASN A 101 2.43 20.83 -4.65
C ASN A 101 2.58 21.03 -3.13
N ILE A 102 3.20 20.04 -2.49
CA ILE A 102 3.49 20.09 -1.07
C ILE A 102 4.84 20.77 -0.88
N ASP A 103 4.88 21.78 -0.01
CA ASP A 103 6.11 22.38 0.55
C ASP A 103 5.90 22.53 2.06
N TYR A 104 6.20 21.45 2.78
CA TYR A 104 6.02 21.37 4.22
C TYR A 104 7.37 21.61 4.92
N LYS A 105 7.38 22.53 5.89
CA LYS A 105 8.57 22.85 6.69
C LYS A 105 8.21 22.85 8.16
N GLN A 106 8.88 22.00 8.93
CA GLN A 106 8.76 21.99 10.38
C GLN A 106 10.14 21.73 11.01
N GLU A 107 10.54 22.63 11.90
CA GLU A 107 11.83 22.56 12.61
C GLU A 107 13.00 22.45 11.62
N ASN A 108 13.69 21.31 11.58
CA ASN A 108 14.80 21.03 10.67
C ASN A 108 14.42 20.16 9.47
N VAL A 109 13.14 19.77 9.32
CA VAL A 109 12.68 18.89 8.24
C VAL A 109 11.91 19.69 7.19
N GLU A 110 12.29 19.52 5.93
CA GLU A 110 11.58 20.03 4.75
C GLU A 110 11.15 18.86 3.86
N ILE A 111 9.86 18.82 3.50
CA ILE A 111 9.28 17.81 2.61
C ILE A 111 8.68 18.54 1.42
N LYS A 112 9.08 18.13 0.21
CA LYS A 112 8.47 18.60 -1.04
C LYS A 112 7.95 17.44 -1.84
N ALA A 113 6.77 17.63 -2.43
CA ALA A 113 6.19 16.71 -3.40
C ALA A 113 5.48 17.51 -4.49
N SER A 114 5.49 17.02 -5.72
CA SER A 114 4.90 17.72 -6.85
C SER A 114 4.31 16.76 -7.87
N ASP A 115 3.44 17.29 -8.73
CA ASP A 115 2.69 16.51 -9.72
C ASP A 115 1.91 15.38 -9.07
N ILE A 116 1.01 15.74 -8.17
CA ILE A 116 0.20 14.78 -7.41
C ILE A 116 -1.20 14.77 -8.02
N TYR A 117 -1.65 13.61 -8.46
CA TYR A 117 -3.00 13.45 -9.00
C TYR A 117 -3.58 12.05 -8.78
N MET A 118 -4.89 11.96 -8.94
CA MET A 118 -5.61 10.71 -9.11
C MET A 118 -6.51 10.83 -10.33
N SER A 119 -6.72 9.75 -11.07
CA SER A 119 -7.59 9.70 -12.24
C SER A 119 -8.63 8.59 -12.12
N GLY A 120 -9.75 8.77 -12.82
CA GLY A 120 -10.80 7.75 -12.88
C GLY A 120 -11.47 7.45 -11.54
N LEU A 121 -11.60 8.42 -10.64
CA LEU A 121 -12.17 8.14 -9.32
C LEU A 121 -13.67 7.80 -9.44
N VAL A 122 -14.08 6.75 -8.75
CA VAL A 122 -15.47 6.35 -8.58
C VAL A 122 -15.82 6.44 -7.11
N ILE A 123 -16.72 7.38 -6.78
CA ILE A 123 -17.21 7.62 -5.44
C ILE A 123 -18.58 6.93 -5.28
N PRO A 124 -18.74 6.02 -4.32
CA PRO A 124 -19.98 5.27 -4.15
C PRO A 124 -21.12 6.18 -3.67
N ALA A 125 -22.36 5.81 -4.00
CA ALA A 125 -23.56 6.50 -3.52
C ALA A 125 -23.78 6.29 -2.01
N ASP A 126 -23.50 5.07 -1.55
CA ASP A 126 -23.62 4.63 -0.17
C ASP A 126 -22.44 3.70 0.16
N ALA A 127 -21.57 4.15 1.05
CA ALA A 127 -20.40 3.40 1.50
C ALA A 127 -20.71 2.33 2.55
N THR A 128 -22.00 2.09 2.88
CA THR A 128 -22.41 1.21 3.98
C THR A 128 -23.08 -0.09 3.54
N THR A 129 -23.29 -0.30 2.24
CA THR A 129 -24.01 -1.47 1.71
C THR A 129 -23.30 -2.80 1.97
N GLY A 130 -21.99 -2.77 2.22
CA GLY A 130 -21.17 -3.99 2.38
C GLY A 130 -20.99 -4.76 1.08
N THR A 131 -21.24 -4.13 -0.07
CA THR A 131 -20.99 -4.68 -1.40
C THR A 131 -19.78 -4.01 -2.05
N ILE A 132 -19.27 -4.57 -3.15
CA ILE A 132 -18.18 -3.94 -3.91
C ILE A 132 -18.52 -2.50 -4.36
N ASP A 133 -19.81 -2.23 -4.62
CA ASP A 133 -20.30 -0.90 -5.00
C ASP A 133 -20.23 0.14 -3.87
N ALA A 134 -19.93 -0.29 -2.64
CA ALA A 134 -19.69 0.60 -1.50
C ALA A 134 -18.24 1.11 -1.42
N LEU A 135 -17.34 0.57 -2.27
CA LEU A 135 -15.93 0.91 -2.27
C LEU A 135 -15.65 2.10 -3.18
N MET A 136 -14.61 2.85 -2.83
CA MET A 136 -14.04 3.88 -3.70
C MET A 136 -12.97 3.25 -4.59
N PHE A 137 -12.99 3.57 -5.87
CA PHE A 137 -11.99 3.11 -6.85
C PHE A 137 -11.33 4.30 -7.54
N TYR A 138 -10.18 4.05 -8.14
CA TYR A 138 -9.47 4.96 -9.03
C TYR A 138 -8.78 4.13 -10.11
N ASP A 139 -8.52 4.72 -11.28
CA ASP A 139 -7.76 4.04 -12.35
C ASP A 139 -6.26 4.17 -12.04
N GLU A 140 -5.82 5.37 -11.66
CA GLU A 140 -4.42 5.68 -11.37
C GLU A 140 -4.31 6.72 -10.25
N ALA A 141 -3.38 6.52 -9.33
CA ALA A 141 -2.89 7.52 -8.39
C ALA A 141 -1.40 7.74 -8.66
N HIS A 142 -0.98 8.99 -8.70
CA HIS A 142 0.37 9.36 -9.10
C HIS A 142 0.93 10.46 -8.21
N SER A 143 2.23 10.37 -7.95
CA SER A 143 3.06 11.44 -7.42
C SER A 143 4.34 11.50 -8.24
N GLY A 144 4.69 12.69 -8.72
CA GLY A 144 6.03 12.98 -9.22
C GLY A 144 7.06 13.06 -8.09
N PRO A 145 8.11 13.87 -8.24
CA PRO A 145 9.26 13.79 -7.35
C PRO A 145 8.92 14.20 -5.92
N VAL A 146 9.34 13.36 -4.98
CA VAL A 146 9.29 13.62 -3.54
C VAL A 146 10.71 13.82 -3.04
N SER A 147 10.93 14.81 -2.18
CA SER A 147 12.22 15.04 -1.54
C SER A 147 12.05 15.38 -0.08
N VAL A 148 12.94 14.84 0.75
CA VAL A 148 13.02 15.12 2.18
C VAL A 148 14.43 15.61 2.48
N SER A 149 14.52 16.76 3.13
CA SER A 149 15.77 17.33 3.61
C SER A 149 15.74 17.51 5.12
N VAL A 150 16.87 17.23 5.78
CA VAL A 150 17.08 17.42 7.22
C VAL A 150 18.25 18.39 7.40
N ASP A 151 18.04 19.46 8.15
CA ASP A 151 19.03 20.53 8.35
C ASP A 151 19.54 21.15 7.04
N GLY A 152 18.66 21.19 6.03
CA GLY A 152 18.96 21.70 4.69
C GLY A 152 19.80 20.75 3.82
N LYS A 153 20.10 19.54 4.30
CA LYS A 153 20.79 18.49 3.54
C LYS A 153 19.78 17.47 2.99
N PRO A 154 19.91 17.02 1.74
CA PRO A 154 19.08 15.92 1.22
C PRO A 154 19.27 14.67 2.08
N ALA A 155 18.16 14.08 2.54
CA ALA A 155 18.15 12.83 3.30
C ALA A 155 17.50 11.70 2.50
N PHE A 156 16.44 12.02 1.75
CA PHE A 156 15.71 11.08 0.93
C PHE A 156 15.13 11.77 -0.32
N SER A 157 15.02 11.03 -1.41
CA SER A 157 14.21 11.42 -2.57
C SER A 157 13.56 10.20 -3.20
N LEU A 158 12.47 10.42 -3.93
CA LEU A 158 11.79 9.49 -4.81
C LEU A 158 11.51 10.22 -6.12
N GLU A 159 11.73 9.58 -7.27
CA GLU A 159 11.53 10.23 -8.57
C GLU A 159 10.05 10.23 -8.96
N GLU A 160 9.39 9.09 -8.78
CA GLU A 160 7.99 8.90 -9.16
C GLU A 160 7.36 7.77 -8.34
N SER A 161 6.06 7.86 -8.07
CA SER A 161 5.26 6.70 -7.70
C SER A 161 3.92 6.69 -8.42
N THR A 162 3.54 5.52 -8.90
CA THR A 162 2.26 5.27 -9.56
C THR A 162 1.59 4.07 -8.88
N ALA A 163 0.29 4.15 -8.66
CA ALA A 163 -0.52 3.04 -8.22
C ALA A 163 -1.76 2.93 -9.11
N THR A 164 -2.13 1.72 -9.51
CA THR A 164 -3.31 1.48 -10.34
C THR A 164 -4.25 0.48 -9.67
N MET A 165 -5.54 0.59 -9.98
CA MET A 165 -6.52 -0.44 -9.64
C MET A 165 -7.31 -0.81 -10.88
N SER A 166 -7.63 -2.10 -11.02
CA SER A 166 -8.52 -2.60 -12.05
C SER A 166 -9.63 -3.42 -11.41
N VAL A 167 -10.87 -3.19 -11.82
CA VAL A 167 -12.02 -3.99 -11.39
C VAL A 167 -12.49 -4.80 -12.59
N SER A 168 -12.66 -6.12 -12.43
CA SER A 168 -13.17 -6.96 -13.51
C SER A 168 -14.59 -6.55 -13.94
N ASP A 169 -14.95 -6.82 -15.19
CA ASP A 169 -16.28 -6.48 -15.74
C ASP A 169 -17.44 -7.08 -14.93
N ASP A 170 -17.24 -8.28 -14.40
CA ASP A 170 -18.20 -8.99 -13.55
C ASP A 170 -18.09 -8.64 -12.06
N LYS A 171 -17.15 -7.74 -11.70
CA LYS A 171 -16.86 -7.29 -10.34
C LYS A 171 -16.49 -8.42 -9.37
N SER A 172 -15.98 -9.53 -9.89
CA SER A 172 -15.50 -10.66 -9.08
C SER A 172 -14.09 -10.47 -8.57
N SER A 173 -13.25 -9.67 -9.25
CA SER A 173 -11.85 -9.46 -8.86
C SER A 173 -11.42 -8.02 -8.97
N ILE A 174 -10.48 -7.63 -8.11
CA ILE A 174 -9.80 -6.34 -8.14
C ILE A 174 -8.30 -6.60 -8.26
N GLY A 175 -7.65 -6.08 -9.29
CA GLY A 175 -6.19 -6.03 -9.43
C GLY A 175 -5.64 -4.72 -8.88
N PHE A 176 -4.44 -4.75 -8.33
CA PHE A 176 -3.71 -3.57 -7.90
C PHE A 176 -2.23 -3.69 -8.27
N GLU A 177 -1.64 -2.57 -8.65
CA GLU A 177 -0.21 -2.43 -8.93
C GLU A 177 0.29 -1.15 -8.26
N LEU A 178 1.54 -1.16 -7.82
CA LEU A 178 2.25 0.00 -7.30
C LEU A 178 3.70 -0.09 -7.76
N ASP A 179 4.16 1.00 -8.37
CA ASP A 179 5.53 1.22 -8.77
C ASP A 179 6.03 2.50 -8.09
N ALA A 180 7.15 2.42 -7.39
CA ALA A 180 7.84 3.58 -6.84
C ALA A 180 9.31 3.52 -7.27
N SER A 181 9.72 4.48 -8.09
CA SER A 181 10.99 4.40 -8.80
C SER A 181 11.99 5.48 -8.38
N GLY A 182 13.27 5.13 -8.51
CA GLY A 182 14.38 6.05 -8.34
C GLY A 182 14.50 6.62 -6.93
N PHE A 183 14.14 5.84 -5.89
CA PHE A 183 14.36 6.32 -4.54
C PHE A 183 15.86 6.40 -4.25
N LYS A 184 16.26 7.40 -3.46
CA LYS A 184 17.63 7.62 -3.01
C LYS A 184 17.60 7.98 -1.54
N ALA A 185 18.53 7.43 -0.77
CA ALA A 185 18.70 7.79 0.65
C ALA A 185 20.19 8.03 0.96
N ASP A 186 20.48 9.11 1.67
CA ASP A 186 21.82 9.43 2.16
C ASP A 186 21.90 9.15 3.66
N LEU A 187 22.70 8.14 4.04
CA LEU A 187 22.92 7.71 5.42
C LEU A 187 24.21 8.28 6.01
N SER A 188 24.91 9.18 5.32
CA SER A 188 26.21 9.70 5.75
C SER A 188 26.16 10.55 7.02
N GLU A 189 25.00 11.16 7.31
CA GLU A 189 24.77 12.01 8.47
C GLU A 189 24.32 11.23 9.72
N VAL A 190 24.22 9.89 9.64
CA VAL A 190 23.91 9.05 10.80
C VAL A 190 25.05 9.11 11.81
N THR A 191 24.76 9.60 13.02
CA THR A 191 25.76 9.84 14.07
C THR A 191 25.88 8.75 15.12
N ASP A 192 24.89 7.84 15.22
CA ASP A 192 24.96 6.73 16.16
C ASP A 192 26.20 5.87 15.85
N PRO A 193 27.14 5.67 16.81
CA PRO A 193 28.41 5.03 16.52
C PRO A 193 28.30 3.61 15.95
N ALA A 194 27.37 2.81 16.47
CA ALA A 194 27.20 1.42 16.02
C ALA A 194 26.58 1.36 14.61
N THR A 195 25.58 2.21 14.36
CA THR A 195 24.94 2.31 13.05
C THR A 195 25.92 2.86 12.01
N LYS A 196 26.73 3.86 12.38
CA LYS A 196 27.74 4.44 11.50
C LYS A 196 28.81 3.43 11.09
N ASP A 197 29.33 2.63 12.04
CA ASP A 197 30.29 1.56 11.72
C ASP A 197 29.68 0.56 10.74
N ALA A 198 28.42 0.15 10.96
CA ALA A 198 27.72 -0.74 10.04
C ALA A 198 27.56 -0.13 8.63
N ILE A 199 27.10 1.13 8.52
CA ILE A 199 26.96 1.84 7.24
C ILE A 199 28.29 1.90 6.50
N GLU A 200 29.39 2.19 7.21
CA GLU A 200 30.73 2.27 6.60
C GLU A 200 31.24 0.91 6.13
N LYS A 201 31.06 -0.15 6.94
CA LYS A 201 31.57 -1.50 6.64
C LYS A 201 30.74 -2.24 5.60
N LEU A 202 29.45 -1.97 5.54
CA LEU A 202 28.53 -2.50 4.54
C LEU A 202 28.46 -1.61 3.28
N GLU A 203 29.13 -0.46 3.30
CA GLU A 203 29.18 0.53 2.23
C GLU A 203 27.79 1.06 1.81
N LEU A 204 26.91 1.30 2.80
CA LEU A 204 25.52 1.70 2.61
C LEU A 204 25.31 3.22 2.74
N LYS A 205 26.33 4.03 2.47
CA LYS A 205 26.25 5.50 2.65
C LYS A 205 25.21 6.14 1.73
N ALA A 206 25.09 5.64 0.51
CA ALA A 206 24.08 6.03 -0.44
C ALA A 206 23.32 4.77 -0.85
N LEU A 207 22.01 4.78 -0.67
CA LEU A 207 21.12 3.75 -1.16
C LEU A 207 20.36 4.31 -2.34
N SER A 208 20.15 3.48 -3.35
CA SER A 208 19.25 3.77 -4.46
C SER A 208 18.53 2.50 -4.88
N GLY A 209 17.35 2.66 -5.46
CA GLY A 209 16.56 1.51 -5.87
C GLY A 209 15.14 1.85 -6.27
N ASP A 210 14.36 0.79 -6.37
CA ASP A 210 12.97 0.81 -6.78
C ASP A 210 12.14 -0.13 -5.88
N MET A 211 10.83 0.09 -5.85
CA MET A 211 9.88 -0.77 -5.16
C MET A 211 8.71 -1.07 -6.09
N THR A 212 8.37 -2.35 -6.21
CA THR A 212 7.20 -2.82 -6.95
C THR A 212 6.29 -3.63 -6.05
N MET A 213 4.98 -3.54 -6.29
CA MET A 213 3.99 -4.39 -5.66
C MET A 213 2.87 -4.68 -6.64
N SER A 214 2.46 -5.93 -6.75
CA SER A 214 1.31 -6.33 -7.55
C SER A 214 0.51 -7.42 -6.86
N GLY A 215 -0.77 -7.47 -7.17
CA GLY A 215 -1.62 -8.54 -6.69
C GLY A 215 -3.08 -8.37 -7.06
N SER A 216 -3.89 -9.26 -6.50
CA SER A 216 -5.32 -9.28 -6.73
C SER A 216 -6.11 -9.63 -5.48
N TRP A 217 -7.40 -9.29 -5.52
CA TRP A 217 -8.38 -9.67 -4.52
C TRP A 217 -9.65 -10.21 -5.19
N GLU A 218 -10.01 -11.46 -4.90
CA GLU A 218 -11.27 -12.08 -5.31
C GLU A 218 -12.34 -11.80 -4.26
N VAL A 219 -13.43 -11.16 -4.69
CA VAL A 219 -14.41 -10.55 -3.80
C VAL A 219 -15.24 -11.60 -3.04
N ALA A 220 -15.58 -12.72 -3.69
CA ALA A 220 -16.47 -13.72 -3.11
C ALA A 220 -15.76 -14.61 -2.08
N SER A 221 -14.60 -15.16 -2.40
CA SER A 221 -13.77 -15.96 -1.50
C SER A 221 -13.00 -15.11 -0.50
N GLY A 222 -12.80 -13.82 -0.81
CA GLY A 222 -11.89 -12.96 -0.08
C GLY A 222 -10.43 -13.41 -0.23
N THR A 223 -10.06 -14.02 -1.36
CA THR A 223 -8.67 -14.41 -1.64
C THR A 223 -7.88 -13.16 -2.02
N ILE A 224 -6.93 -12.78 -1.19
CA ILE A 224 -5.86 -11.86 -1.54
C ILE A 224 -4.68 -12.70 -2.03
N ASP A 225 -4.13 -12.32 -3.17
CA ASP A 225 -2.91 -12.90 -3.72
C ASP A 225 -1.96 -11.75 -4.06
N VAL A 226 -0.95 -11.55 -3.21
CA VAL A 226 0.14 -10.62 -3.48
C VAL A 226 1.18 -11.39 -4.26
N GLU A 227 1.23 -11.12 -5.57
CA GLU A 227 2.10 -11.81 -6.53
C GLU A 227 3.54 -11.32 -6.39
N GLU A 228 3.71 -10.01 -6.16
CA GLU A 228 5.01 -9.38 -5.98
C GLU A 228 4.92 -8.30 -4.91
N TYR A 229 5.92 -8.29 -4.02
CA TYR A 229 6.24 -7.15 -3.19
C TYR A 229 7.75 -7.09 -3.05
N ALA A 230 8.37 -6.31 -3.94
CA ALA A 230 9.79 -6.28 -4.12
C ALA A 230 10.40 -4.93 -3.78
N ILE A 231 11.55 -4.97 -3.13
CA ILE A 231 12.46 -3.84 -2.97
C ILE A 231 13.77 -4.23 -3.64
N ASP A 232 14.13 -3.52 -4.70
CA ASP A 232 15.40 -3.70 -5.41
C ASP A 232 16.34 -2.56 -5.05
N LEU A 233 17.49 -2.89 -4.49
CA LEU A 233 18.49 -1.93 -4.02
C LEU A 233 19.80 -2.11 -4.76
N ASP A 234 20.25 -1.04 -5.40
CA ASP A 234 21.51 -0.97 -6.12
C ASP A 234 22.68 -1.40 -5.23
N ASN A 235 23.50 -2.32 -5.74
CA ASN A 235 24.64 -2.88 -5.03
C ASN A 235 24.28 -3.51 -3.68
N VAL A 236 23.02 -3.81 -3.38
CA VAL A 236 22.62 -4.55 -2.17
C VAL A 236 22.02 -5.88 -2.59
N GLY A 237 20.90 -5.81 -3.31
CA GLY A 237 20.13 -6.97 -3.74
C GLY A 237 18.65 -6.67 -3.80
N ARG A 238 17.89 -7.66 -4.25
CA ARG A 238 16.44 -7.61 -4.39
C ARG A 238 15.79 -8.51 -3.37
N LEU A 239 14.99 -7.94 -2.48
CA LEU A 239 14.12 -8.69 -1.56
C LEU A 239 12.74 -8.73 -2.18
N ASN A 240 12.23 -9.93 -2.47
CA ASN A 240 10.87 -10.14 -2.95
C ASN A 240 10.07 -10.98 -1.94
N MET A 241 8.80 -10.65 -1.78
CA MET A 241 7.84 -11.41 -0.99
C MET A 241 6.56 -11.59 -1.81
N SER A 242 6.00 -12.79 -1.79
CA SER A 242 4.64 -13.05 -2.26
C SER A 242 3.88 -13.75 -1.15
N PHE A 243 2.57 -13.53 -1.07
CA PHE A 243 1.74 -14.22 -0.10
C PHE A 243 0.27 -14.18 -0.48
N GLY A 244 -0.40 -15.30 -0.19
CA GLY A 244 -1.81 -15.49 -0.44
C GLY A 244 -2.55 -15.92 0.81
N PHE A 245 -3.73 -15.33 1.04
CA PHE A 245 -4.67 -15.78 2.06
C PHE A 245 -6.11 -15.59 1.59
N SER A 246 -7.00 -16.46 2.04
CA SER A 246 -8.44 -16.39 1.74
C SER A 246 -9.28 -16.10 2.98
N GLY A 247 -10.54 -15.73 2.78
CA GLY A 247 -11.46 -15.37 3.85
C GLY A 247 -11.49 -13.88 4.17
N TYR A 248 -10.70 -13.05 3.48
CA TYR A 248 -10.72 -11.59 3.59
C TYR A 248 -11.89 -11.01 2.78
N THR A 249 -13.10 -11.38 3.17
CA THR A 249 -14.34 -10.99 2.49
C THR A 249 -14.80 -9.59 2.92
N LEU A 250 -15.78 -9.02 2.21
CA LEU A 250 -16.41 -7.76 2.63
C LEU A 250 -17.03 -7.86 4.04
N ASP A 251 -17.60 -9.01 4.39
CA ASP A 251 -18.13 -9.26 5.74
C ASP A 251 -17.01 -9.28 6.80
N PHE A 252 -15.85 -9.87 6.47
CA PHE A 252 -14.68 -9.83 7.32
C PHE A 252 -14.20 -8.39 7.53
N ILE A 253 -14.04 -7.61 6.45
CA ILE A 253 -13.60 -6.21 6.50
C ILE A 253 -14.57 -5.38 7.35
N LYS A 254 -15.88 -5.55 7.15
CA LYS A 254 -16.91 -4.87 7.94
C LYS A 254 -16.81 -5.21 9.43
N SER A 255 -16.64 -6.49 9.75
CA SER A 255 -16.50 -6.94 11.14
C SER A 255 -15.23 -6.37 11.81
N MET A 256 -14.14 -6.26 11.06
CA MET A 256 -12.91 -5.60 11.50
C MET A 256 -13.14 -4.10 11.76
N GLN A 257 -13.79 -3.39 10.85
CA GLN A 257 -14.13 -1.97 11.02
C GLN A 257 -15.03 -1.72 12.23
N GLU A 258 -16.04 -2.59 12.45
CA GLU A 258 -16.92 -2.52 13.62
C GLU A 258 -16.14 -2.74 14.92
N THR A 259 -15.17 -3.67 14.93
CA THR A 259 -14.28 -3.92 16.07
C THR A 259 -13.44 -2.69 16.40
N VAL A 260 -12.80 -2.08 15.40
CA VAL A 260 -11.99 -0.86 15.57
C VAL A 260 -12.85 0.31 16.08
N LYS A 261 -14.04 0.51 15.51
CA LYS A 261 -14.99 1.54 15.96
C LYS A 261 -15.44 1.32 17.40
N ALA A 262 -15.75 0.09 17.78
CA ALA A 262 -16.13 -0.26 19.14
C ALA A 262 -15.00 -0.04 20.15
N GLN A 263 -13.75 -0.37 19.76
CA GLN A 263 -12.57 -0.11 20.58
C GLN A 263 -12.35 1.39 20.79
N ALA A 264 -12.40 2.19 19.72
CA ALA A 264 -12.19 3.64 19.78
C ALA A 264 -13.28 4.38 20.57
N ALA A 265 -14.53 3.91 20.52
CA ALA A 265 -15.64 4.49 21.25
C ALA A 265 -15.64 4.13 22.76
N ASN A 266 -14.86 3.13 23.18
CA ASN A 266 -14.86 2.65 24.56
C ASN A 266 -13.93 3.51 25.45
N PRO A 267 -14.46 4.18 26.49
CA PRO A 267 -13.66 5.02 27.38
C PRO A 267 -12.68 4.21 28.25
N ASN A 268 -12.89 2.90 28.40
CA ASN A 268 -11.99 2.02 29.14
C ASN A 268 -11.10 1.22 28.19
N LYS A 269 -9.86 1.70 28.00
CA LYS A 269 -8.89 1.09 27.08
C LYS A 269 -8.57 -0.37 27.38
N GLU A 270 -8.37 -0.73 28.65
CA GLU A 270 -8.03 -2.13 29.00
C GLU A 270 -9.15 -3.11 28.63
N GLN A 271 -10.41 -2.73 28.86
CA GLN A 271 -11.55 -3.54 28.46
C GLN A 271 -11.75 -3.54 26.94
N ALA A 272 -11.53 -2.41 26.29
CA ALA A 272 -11.59 -2.27 24.85
C ALA A 272 -10.57 -3.18 24.16
N ASP A 273 -9.33 -3.18 24.65
CA ASP A 273 -8.23 -3.97 24.11
C ASP A 273 -8.47 -5.47 24.30
N GLN A 274 -9.01 -5.89 25.45
CA GLN A 274 -9.41 -7.28 25.67
C GLN A 274 -10.54 -7.71 24.73
N ALA A 275 -11.58 -6.89 24.58
CA ALA A 275 -12.69 -7.20 23.68
C ALA A 275 -12.26 -7.24 22.21
N ALA A 276 -11.44 -6.27 21.79
CA ALA A 276 -10.86 -6.23 20.45
C ALA A 276 -9.96 -7.44 20.18
N SER A 277 -9.16 -7.86 21.17
CA SER A 277 -8.32 -9.06 21.06
C SER A 277 -9.17 -10.32 20.85
N LEU A 278 -10.27 -10.48 21.59
CA LEU A 278 -11.19 -11.61 21.43
C LEU A 278 -11.90 -11.59 20.08
N ALA A 279 -12.35 -10.41 19.63
CA ALA A 279 -12.96 -10.24 18.32
C ALA A 279 -11.96 -10.59 17.20
N MET A 280 -10.72 -10.12 17.31
CA MET A 280 -9.65 -10.42 16.34
C MET A 280 -9.32 -11.92 16.30
N LEU A 281 -9.33 -12.61 17.43
CA LEU A 281 -9.19 -14.07 17.46
C LEU A 281 -10.33 -14.77 16.73
N GLY A 282 -11.57 -14.28 16.85
CA GLY A 282 -12.71 -14.78 16.09
C GLY A 282 -12.59 -14.52 14.58
N LEU A 283 -12.13 -13.33 14.20
CA LEU A 283 -11.88 -12.97 12.79
C LEU A 283 -10.79 -13.86 12.19
N MET A 284 -9.69 -14.08 12.91
CA MET A 284 -8.58 -14.92 12.46
C MET A 284 -9.02 -16.36 12.13
N GLN A 285 -10.11 -16.86 12.72
CA GLN A 285 -10.64 -18.19 12.39
C GLN A 285 -11.26 -18.28 10.99
N GLN A 286 -11.61 -17.15 10.38
CA GLN A 286 -12.17 -17.08 9.03
C GLN A 286 -11.09 -17.13 7.95
N LEU A 287 -9.82 -16.91 8.33
CA LEU A 287 -8.70 -16.82 7.41
C LEU A 287 -8.08 -18.19 7.14
N SER A 288 -7.66 -18.39 5.89
CA SER A 288 -6.86 -19.54 5.47
C SER A 288 -5.60 -19.08 4.75
N PHE A 289 -4.50 -19.76 5.02
CA PHE A 289 -3.21 -19.57 4.35
C PHE A 289 -3.27 -20.25 2.98
N VAL A 290 -2.89 -19.56 1.92
CA VAL A 290 -2.85 -20.11 0.55
C VAL A 290 -1.41 -20.41 0.16
N ASN A 291 -0.55 -19.39 0.18
CA ASN A 291 0.86 -19.51 -0.19
C ASN A 291 1.68 -18.41 0.51
N ALA A 292 3.00 -18.57 0.55
CA ALA A 292 3.95 -17.49 0.80
C ALA A 292 5.31 -17.81 0.21
N GLU A 293 6.01 -16.78 -0.25
CA GLU A 293 7.42 -16.84 -0.62
C GLU A 293 8.14 -15.63 -0.02
N ILE A 294 9.38 -15.87 0.39
CA ILE A 294 10.39 -14.83 0.56
C ILE A 294 11.63 -15.24 -0.22
N SER A 295 12.08 -14.37 -1.13
CA SER A 295 13.29 -14.57 -1.89
C SER A 295 14.21 -13.36 -1.82
N PHE A 296 15.50 -13.62 -1.76
CA PHE A 296 16.53 -12.60 -1.77
C PHE A 296 17.54 -12.90 -2.88
N GLU A 297 17.72 -11.95 -3.79
CA GLU A 297 18.72 -11.97 -4.85
C GLU A 297 19.89 -11.06 -4.45
N ASP A 298 21.08 -11.63 -4.23
CA ASP A 298 22.26 -10.88 -3.80
C ASP A 298 22.88 -10.10 -4.95
N ALA A 299 23.03 -8.78 -4.76
CA ALA A 299 23.79 -7.93 -5.67
C ALA A 299 25.15 -7.49 -5.10
N SER A 300 25.48 -7.87 -3.85
CA SER A 300 26.83 -7.90 -3.24
C SER A 300 26.78 -7.86 -1.70
N ILE A 301 25.61 -7.63 -1.09
CA ILE A 301 25.54 -7.34 0.35
C ILE A 301 25.93 -8.53 1.22
N THR A 302 25.63 -9.75 0.80
CA THR A 302 25.82 -10.97 1.62
C THR A 302 27.27 -11.11 2.04
N LYS A 303 28.21 -10.96 1.10
CA LYS A 303 29.64 -11.06 1.41
C LYS A 303 30.08 -9.98 2.39
N ARG A 304 29.67 -8.72 2.16
CA ARG A 304 30.00 -7.59 3.06
C ARG A 304 29.42 -7.80 4.46
N ALA A 305 28.20 -8.33 4.56
CA ALA A 305 27.54 -8.66 5.82
C ALA A 305 28.29 -9.76 6.59
N ILE A 306 28.71 -10.82 5.91
CA ILE A 306 29.51 -11.90 6.52
C ILE A 306 30.86 -11.35 6.97
N ASP A 307 31.56 -10.58 6.15
CA ASP A 307 32.87 -9.99 6.50
C ASP A 307 32.74 -9.05 7.72
N TYR A 308 31.70 -8.22 7.75
CA TYR A 308 31.41 -7.33 8.87
C TYR A 308 31.11 -8.12 10.16
N ALA A 309 30.19 -9.08 10.11
CA ALA A 309 29.85 -9.92 11.26
C ALA A 309 31.04 -10.73 11.77
N ALA A 310 31.91 -11.21 10.87
CA ALA A 310 33.13 -11.93 11.23
C ALA A 310 34.11 -11.01 11.96
N SER A 311 34.27 -9.77 11.49
CA SER A 311 35.15 -8.79 12.13
C SER A 311 34.76 -8.47 13.57
N GLN A 312 33.45 -8.43 13.87
CA GLN A 312 32.92 -8.24 15.22
C GLN A 312 33.25 -9.41 16.16
N GLN A 313 33.47 -10.61 15.62
CA GLN A 313 33.82 -11.83 16.36
C GLN A 313 35.32 -12.14 16.34
N GLY A 314 36.15 -11.26 15.76
CA GLY A 314 37.59 -11.51 15.59
C GLY A 314 37.91 -12.68 14.64
N MET A 315 37.00 -12.98 13.72
CA MET A 315 37.12 -14.03 12.71
C MET A 315 37.31 -13.43 11.32
N THR A 316 37.79 -14.23 10.38
CA THR A 316 37.72 -13.92 8.94
C THR A 316 36.33 -14.27 8.38
N GLY A 317 35.91 -13.62 7.30
CA GLY A 317 34.66 -13.93 6.62
C GLY A 317 34.54 -15.40 6.24
N ASP A 318 35.61 -15.99 5.70
CA ASP A 318 35.66 -17.43 5.37
C ASP A 318 35.45 -18.32 6.59
N GLN A 319 36.05 -17.99 7.74
CA GLN A 319 35.85 -18.75 8.97
C GLN A 319 34.40 -18.65 9.44
N LEU A 320 33.78 -17.46 9.39
CA LEU A 320 32.38 -17.30 9.76
C LEU A 320 31.46 -18.04 8.77
N ALA A 321 31.73 -17.97 7.47
CA ALA A 321 31.00 -18.70 6.45
C ALA A 321 31.01 -20.22 6.70
N GLN A 322 32.16 -20.80 7.06
CA GLN A 322 32.27 -22.21 7.43
C GLN A 322 31.51 -22.53 8.72
N THR A 323 31.55 -21.62 9.71
CA THR A 323 30.75 -21.75 10.94
C THR A 323 29.25 -21.75 10.63
N ILE A 324 28.77 -20.83 9.79
CA ILE A 324 27.36 -20.77 9.37
C ILE A 324 26.93 -22.09 8.72
N LYS A 325 27.72 -22.58 7.75
CA LYS A 325 27.46 -23.85 7.06
C LYS A 325 27.45 -25.06 8.01
N GLY A 326 28.33 -25.08 9.01
CA GLY A 326 28.38 -26.13 10.02
C GLY A 326 27.27 -26.04 11.06
N MET A 327 26.82 -24.84 11.41
CA MET A 327 25.79 -24.61 12.44
C MET A 327 24.36 -24.74 11.90
N ALA A 328 24.11 -24.38 10.64
CA ALA A 328 22.78 -24.48 10.03
C ALA A 328 22.10 -25.84 10.28
N PRO A 329 22.72 -27.01 9.97
CA PRO A 329 22.10 -28.30 10.25
C PRO A 329 21.85 -28.55 11.76
N ILE A 330 22.73 -28.07 12.64
CA ILE A 330 22.62 -28.26 14.09
C ILE A 330 21.43 -27.49 14.65
N MET A 331 21.24 -26.24 14.20
CA MET A 331 20.10 -25.42 14.59
C MET A 331 18.78 -26.07 14.17
N MET A 332 18.75 -26.62 12.94
CA MET A 332 17.57 -27.29 12.39
C MET A 332 17.28 -28.65 13.03
N ALA A 333 18.30 -29.34 13.56
CA ALA A 333 18.11 -30.64 14.21
C ALA A 333 17.14 -30.57 15.41
N SER A 334 17.08 -29.41 16.10
CA SER A 334 16.16 -29.17 17.21
C SER A 334 14.68 -29.25 16.80
N LEU A 335 14.35 -29.01 15.53
CA LEU A 335 12.98 -29.07 15.01
C LEU A 335 12.51 -30.50 14.75
N ASN A 336 13.43 -31.48 14.71
CA ASN A 336 13.14 -32.89 14.41
C ASN A 336 12.40 -33.07 13.07
N VAL A 337 12.84 -32.33 12.03
CA VAL A 337 12.31 -32.39 10.66
C VAL A 337 13.47 -32.65 9.68
N PRO A 338 13.85 -33.92 9.44
CA PRO A 338 15.05 -34.26 8.65
C PRO A 338 15.02 -33.74 7.21
N GLU A 339 13.85 -33.74 6.57
CA GLU A 339 13.68 -33.23 5.19
C GLU A 339 13.99 -31.73 5.11
N LEU A 340 13.40 -30.93 6.01
CA LEU A 340 13.67 -29.50 6.10
C LEU A 340 15.13 -29.20 6.46
N GLN A 341 15.70 -29.96 7.39
CA GLN A 341 17.12 -29.85 7.74
C GLN A 341 18.02 -30.05 6.51
N ASN A 342 17.72 -31.04 5.67
CA ASN A 342 18.48 -31.31 4.44
C ASN A 342 18.33 -30.17 3.41
N MET A 343 17.10 -29.66 3.20
CA MET A 343 16.85 -28.53 2.29
C MET A 343 17.62 -27.29 2.74
N VAL A 344 17.47 -26.89 4.00
CA VAL A 344 18.18 -25.73 4.57
C VAL A 344 19.69 -25.91 4.50
N SER A 345 20.21 -27.09 4.85
CA SER A 345 21.66 -27.33 4.78
C SER A 345 22.17 -27.22 3.35
N THR A 346 21.45 -27.77 2.37
CA THR A 346 21.84 -27.70 0.97
C THR A 346 21.82 -26.27 0.45
N ALA A 347 20.72 -25.54 0.69
CA ALA A 347 20.54 -24.17 0.26
C ALA A 347 21.57 -23.22 0.91
N VAL A 348 21.78 -23.32 2.23
CA VAL A 348 22.78 -22.49 2.93
C VAL A 348 24.19 -22.78 2.42
N ASN A 349 24.56 -24.04 2.19
CA ASN A 349 25.88 -24.35 1.63
C ASN A 349 26.05 -23.73 0.23
N ALA A 350 25.09 -23.93 -0.67
CA ALA A 350 25.14 -23.39 -2.02
C ALA A 350 25.18 -21.86 -2.03
N TYR A 351 24.34 -21.21 -1.24
CA TYR A 351 24.24 -19.76 -1.16
C TYR A 351 25.50 -19.13 -0.57
N ILE A 352 26.01 -19.64 0.55
CA ILE A 352 27.20 -19.06 1.20
C ILE A 352 28.46 -19.22 0.34
N ASP A 353 28.56 -20.30 -0.45
CA ASP A 353 29.70 -20.51 -1.36
C ASP A 353 29.65 -19.57 -2.59
N ASN A 354 28.46 -19.23 -3.06
CA ASN A 354 28.26 -18.36 -4.22
C ASN A 354 26.90 -17.67 -4.13
N PRO A 355 26.77 -16.55 -3.40
CA PRO A 355 25.49 -15.89 -3.20
C PRO A 355 24.92 -15.42 -4.54
N LYS A 356 23.73 -15.91 -4.90
CA LYS A 356 22.94 -15.40 -6.04
C LYS A 356 21.50 -15.20 -5.63
N ASN A 357 20.77 -16.28 -5.37
CA ASN A 357 19.40 -16.21 -4.88
C ASN A 357 19.21 -17.20 -3.73
N PHE A 358 18.35 -16.85 -2.78
CA PHE A 358 17.89 -17.72 -1.71
C PHE A 358 16.38 -17.57 -1.59
N SER A 359 15.63 -18.67 -1.70
CA SER A 359 14.17 -18.65 -1.60
C SER A 359 13.67 -19.60 -0.53
N ILE A 360 12.66 -19.15 0.22
CA ILE A 360 11.87 -19.96 1.13
C ILE A 360 10.43 -19.84 0.67
N THR A 361 9.83 -20.96 0.28
CA THR A 361 8.42 -21.02 -0.11
C THR A 361 7.62 -21.84 0.88
N ALA A 362 6.34 -21.56 0.97
CA ALA A 362 5.34 -22.34 1.69
C ALA A 362 4.10 -22.43 0.80
N GLU A 363 3.95 -23.55 0.11
CA GLU A 363 2.88 -23.79 -0.86
C GLU A 363 2.15 -25.12 -0.53
N PRO A 364 1.16 -25.10 0.37
CA PRO A 364 0.36 -26.29 0.68
C PRO A 364 -0.50 -26.70 -0.52
N GLU A 365 -0.78 -28.01 -0.65
CA GLU A 365 -1.64 -28.53 -1.73
C GLU A 365 -3.05 -27.91 -1.76
N LYS A 366 -3.52 -27.39 -0.63
CA LYS A 366 -4.82 -26.73 -0.45
C LYS A 366 -4.70 -25.62 0.59
N PRO A 367 -5.55 -24.58 0.54
CA PRO A 367 -5.59 -23.57 1.58
C PRO A 367 -5.74 -24.17 2.98
N VAL A 368 -4.89 -23.74 3.92
CA VAL A 368 -4.83 -24.27 5.29
C VAL A 368 -5.47 -23.25 6.25
N PRO A 369 -6.57 -23.60 6.94
CA PRO A 369 -7.18 -22.69 7.90
C PRO A 369 -6.21 -22.29 9.01
N PHE A 370 -6.16 -21.01 9.37
CA PHE A 370 -5.27 -20.50 10.43
C PHE A 370 -5.45 -21.23 11.77
N PRO A 371 -6.68 -21.61 12.20
CA PRO A 371 -6.86 -22.42 13.40
C PRO A 371 -6.14 -23.77 13.36
N MET A 372 -6.02 -24.39 12.19
CA MET A 372 -5.28 -25.63 12.01
C MET A 372 -3.78 -25.41 12.19
N ILE A 373 -3.24 -24.30 11.65
CA ILE A 373 -1.84 -23.90 11.83
C ILE A 373 -1.55 -23.67 13.32
N MET A 374 -2.40 -22.91 14.03
CA MET A 374 -2.25 -22.69 15.47
C MET A 374 -2.31 -24.01 16.26
N GLY A 375 -3.26 -24.89 15.93
CA GLY A 375 -3.38 -26.20 16.57
C GLY A 375 -2.14 -27.08 16.36
N ALA A 376 -1.59 -27.07 15.15
CA ALA A 376 -0.35 -27.79 14.84
C ALA A 376 0.86 -27.17 15.55
N ALA A 377 0.97 -25.84 15.63
CA ALA A 377 2.04 -25.17 16.36
C ALA A 377 2.07 -25.54 17.84
N MET A 378 0.90 -25.69 18.47
CA MET A 378 0.80 -26.05 19.89
C MET A 378 0.96 -27.55 20.15
N GLY A 379 0.43 -28.41 19.28
CA GLY A 379 0.36 -29.85 19.52
C GLY A 379 1.48 -30.67 18.86
N ALA A 380 1.96 -30.25 17.68
CA ALA A 380 2.93 -30.98 16.88
C ALA A 380 3.68 -30.03 15.91
N PRO A 381 4.49 -29.08 16.42
CA PRO A 381 5.11 -28.03 15.60
C PRO A 381 6.02 -28.56 14.50
N ASN A 382 6.59 -29.75 14.68
CA ASN A 382 7.41 -30.45 13.67
C ASN A 382 6.62 -30.90 12.43
N THR A 383 5.29 -30.85 12.45
CA THR A 383 4.44 -31.16 11.28
C THR A 383 4.17 -29.96 10.40
N LEU A 384 4.40 -28.73 10.89
CA LEU A 384 4.10 -27.49 10.18
C LEU A 384 4.82 -27.37 8.83
N PRO A 385 6.14 -27.66 8.71
CA PRO A 385 6.81 -27.53 7.42
C PRO A 385 6.18 -28.39 6.34
N LYS A 386 5.75 -29.61 6.70
CA LYS A 386 5.07 -30.51 5.76
C LYS A 386 3.65 -30.05 5.46
N MET A 387 2.91 -29.58 6.48
CA MET A 387 1.54 -29.07 6.31
C MET A 387 1.50 -27.87 5.35
N LEU A 388 2.49 -26.99 5.45
CA LEU A 388 2.58 -25.76 4.67
C LEU A 388 3.36 -25.92 3.36
N GLY A 389 3.83 -27.13 3.03
CA GLY A 389 4.62 -27.36 1.81
C GLY A 389 5.91 -26.54 1.76
N VAL A 390 6.62 -26.41 2.88
CA VAL A 390 7.80 -25.55 2.97
C VAL A 390 8.96 -26.11 2.14
N THR A 391 9.52 -25.28 1.27
CA THR A 391 10.77 -25.58 0.55
C THR A 391 11.80 -24.48 0.77
N VAL A 392 13.08 -24.85 0.64
CA VAL A 392 14.20 -23.91 0.77
C VAL A 392 15.20 -24.21 -0.34
N THR A 393 15.44 -23.23 -1.21
CA THR A 393 16.31 -23.36 -2.38
C THR A 393 17.32 -22.22 -2.43
N ALA A 394 18.41 -22.43 -3.15
CA ALA A 394 19.39 -21.39 -3.40
C ALA A 394 20.10 -21.59 -4.73
N ASN A 395 20.36 -20.49 -5.42
CA ASN A 395 21.02 -20.42 -6.73
C ASN A 395 20.29 -21.18 -7.84
N GLU A 396 18.95 -21.18 -7.80
CA GLU A 396 18.06 -21.82 -8.79
C GLU A 396 17.38 -20.82 -9.71
#